data_AF-A0A7V1HW26-F1
#
_entry.id   AF-A0A7V1HW26-F1
#
_cell.length_a   1.000
_cell.length_b   1.000
_cell.length_c   1.000
_cell.angle_alpha   90.00
_cell.angle_beta   90.00
_cell.angle_gamma   90.00
#
_symmetry.space_group_name_H-M   'P 1'
#
loop_
_entity.id
_entity.type
_entity.pdbx_description
1 polymer ?
#
loop_
_entity_poly.entity_id
_entity_poly.type
_entity_poly.pdbx_seq_one_letter_code
_entity_poly.pdbx_strand_id
1 'polypeptide(L)'
;MSIPKEPRQLMINVMYIVLTALLALNVSAAVFNAFEMVEKGLNKANASLDEANATLPETIKERASKKSEYKKYADRAPLAHQYSKEFSDYVEAILDTLVDAAGNKDGKIDAGDSIVLNGIKVLKGKRDYDATTRIMAEGPKGMELHDKINEYKQKFLSLIDTVDQAEFAGKIPLEIDDEAWRHDITPRKNWADFTFNHMPLMSTLPIFRKFQNDAKSSESAVLNYLLKKVGGEDIVLDNFMVVSSPKKTYVIKGEKFETDIFLSAAASDKVNTGIDIYVNGRKAPMKDGIAHLVIPASTTGKKTYKATIKVTNPVTKEVKEYSKQFEYEVGERSVAISPIKMNVFYIGVDNPVEVSASGISSNAMKVSMSGAGGGTITKNADGTYNVRVTRPTKKGEFTYVNVSAPGIEPAKKEFRVKRIPDPVAKLG
;
A
#
# COMPACT_ATOMS: atom_id res chain seq x y z
N MET A 1 37.20 -67.84 45.38
CA MET A 1 38.19 -66.80 45.74
C MET A 1 39.07 -66.58 44.52
N SER A 2 38.89 -65.47 43.80
CA SER A 2 39.75 -65.19 42.64
C SER A 2 41.15 -64.83 43.15
N ILE A 3 42.15 -65.52 42.60
CA ILE A 3 43.56 -65.21 42.78
C ILE A 3 43.75 -63.69 42.56
N PRO A 4 44.51 -62.97 43.42
CA PRO A 4 44.72 -61.53 43.24
C PRO A 4 45.31 -61.32 41.85
N LYS A 5 44.65 -60.55 40.99
CA LYS A 5 45.23 -60.13 39.71
C LYS A 5 46.57 -59.48 40.05
N GLU A 6 47.66 -59.99 39.46
CA GLU A 6 48.98 -59.41 39.69
C GLU A 6 48.93 -57.89 39.46
N PRO A 7 49.60 -57.07 40.28
CA PRO A 7 49.59 -55.61 40.18
C PRO A 7 49.83 -55.10 38.75
N ARG A 8 50.64 -55.83 37.98
CA ARG A 8 50.90 -55.59 36.54
C ARG A 8 49.63 -55.70 35.67
N GLN A 9 48.81 -56.72 35.86
CA GLN A 9 47.57 -56.89 35.08
C GLN A 9 46.52 -55.83 35.45
N LEU A 10 46.51 -55.38 36.71
CA LEU A 10 45.70 -54.25 37.16
C LEU A 10 46.13 -52.95 36.49
N MET A 11 47.44 -52.67 36.43
CA MET A 11 47.97 -51.51 35.70
C MET A 11 47.65 -51.56 34.21
N ILE A 12 47.79 -52.73 33.56
CA ILE A 12 47.45 -52.90 32.14
C ILE A 12 45.96 -52.65 31.88
N ASN A 13 45.08 -53.16 32.74
CA ASN A 13 43.64 -52.96 32.59
C ASN A 13 43.27 -51.48 32.80
N VAL A 14 43.88 -50.79 33.76
CA VAL A 14 43.68 -49.34 33.96
C VAL A 14 44.19 -48.56 32.76
N MET A 15 45.36 -48.89 32.22
CA MET A 15 45.88 -48.27 31.00
C MET A 15 44.98 -48.50 29.79
N TYR A 16 44.43 -49.70 29.63
CA TYR A 16 43.51 -50.01 28.53
C TYR A 16 42.21 -49.22 28.67
N ILE A 17 41.63 -49.15 29.87
CA ILE A 17 40.44 -48.32 30.13
C ILE A 17 40.72 -46.84 29.86
N VAL A 18 41.87 -46.32 30.30
CA VAL A 18 42.27 -44.93 30.03
C VAL A 18 42.48 -44.70 28.53
N LEU A 19 43.14 -45.61 27.81
CA LEU A 19 43.34 -45.52 26.37
C LEU A 19 42.01 -45.57 25.60
N THR A 20 41.12 -46.50 25.96
CA THR A 20 39.79 -46.60 25.35
C THR A 20 38.94 -45.37 25.65
N ALA A 21 39.01 -44.82 26.87
CA ALA A 21 38.35 -43.56 27.22
C ALA A 21 38.92 -42.37 26.44
N LEU A 22 40.24 -42.28 26.27
CA LEU A 22 40.89 -41.23 25.46
C LEU A 22 40.56 -41.36 23.96
N LEU A 23 40.44 -42.57 23.43
CA LEU A 23 39.99 -42.81 22.06
C LEU A 23 38.50 -42.46 21.90
N ALA A 24 37.67 -42.75 22.89
CA ALA A 24 36.25 -42.42 22.88
C ALA A 24 35.97 -40.92 23.03
N LEU A 25 36.82 -40.19 23.77
CA LEU A 25 36.77 -38.72 23.89
C LEU A 25 37.20 -37.99 22.61
N ASN A 26 37.86 -38.68 21.67
CA ASN A 26 38.23 -38.06 20.40
C ASN A 26 37.03 -37.99 19.45
N VAL A 27 36.65 -36.77 19.08
CA VAL A 27 35.63 -36.52 18.06
C VAL A 27 36.06 -37.13 16.71
N SER A 28 35.13 -37.79 16.03
CA SER A 28 35.39 -38.47 14.75
C SER A 28 35.74 -37.47 13.64
N ALA A 29 36.54 -37.90 12.66
CA ALA A 29 36.91 -37.06 11.52
C ALA A 29 35.69 -36.60 10.70
N ALA A 30 34.63 -37.41 10.63
CA ALA A 30 33.39 -37.07 9.93
C ALA A 30 32.68 -35.86 10.58
N VAL A 31 32.68 -35.78 11.91
CA VAL A 31 32.07 -34.65 12.64
C VAL A 31 32.85 -33.36 12.41
N PHE A 32 34.19 -33.41 12.36
CA PHE A 32 35.00 -32.24 12.00
C PHE A 32 34.74 -31.74 10.57
N ASN A 33 34.58 -32.65 9.61
CA ASN A 33 34.23 -32.26 8.24
C ASN A 33 32.84 -31.61 8.17
N ALA A 34 31.89 -32.06 8.99
CA ALA A 34 30.57 -31.45 9.10
C ALA A 34 30.66 -30.01 9.65
N PHE A 35 31.48 -29.77 10.69
CA PHE A 35 31.71 -28.42 11.20
C PHE A 35 32.35 -27.50 10.15
N GLU A 36 33.34 -27.99 9.40
CA GLU A 36 33.94 -27.23 8.29
C GLU A 36 32.92 -26.86 7.21
N MET A 37 32.01 -27.78 6.89
CA MET A 37 30.93 -27.54 5.93
C MET A 37 29.97 -26.45 6.42
N VAL A 38 29.58 -26.49 7.70
CA VAL A 38 28.72 -25.46 8.30
C VAL A 38 29.42 -24.11 8.34
N GLU A 39 30.70 -24.07 8.74
CA GLU A 39 31.50 -22.85 8.76
C GLU A 39 31.58 -22.20 7.38
N LYS A 40 31.90 -22.98 6.33
CA LYS A 40 31.92 -22.50 4.94
C LYS A 40 30.56 -21.97 4.49
N GLY A 41 29.48 -22.65 4.87
CA GLY A 41 28.11 -22.22 4.60
C GLY A 41 27.79 -20.87 5.25
N LEU A 42 28.14 -20.71 6.53
CA LEU A 42 27.94 -19.46 7.28
C LEU A 42 28.80 -18.31 6.75
N ASN A 43 30.05 -18.58 6.36
CA ASN A 43 30.91 -17.58 5.72
C ASN A 43 30.30 -17.08 4.40
N LYS A 44 29.76 -17.99 3.58
CA LYS A 44 29.06 -17.60 2.36
C LYS A 44 27.79 -16.80 2.66
N ALA A 45 27.00 -17.20 3.66
CA ALA A 45 25.81 -16.47 4.07
C ALA A 45 26.17 -15.05 4.59
N ASN A 46 27.26 -14.93 5.34
CA ASN A 46 27.77 -13.64 5.83
C ASN A 46 28.16 -12.71 4.68
N ALA A 47 28.86 -13.23 3.66
CA ALA A 47 29.20 -12.44 2.47
C ALA A 47 27.95 -12.00 1.69
N SER A 48 26.96 -12.89 1.53
CA SER A 48 25.70 -12.53 0.87
C SER A 48 24.89 -11.48 1.66
N LEU A 49 24.92 -11.51 2.99
CA LEU A 49 24.30 -10.47 3.81
C LEU A 49 25.03 -9.13 3.71
N ASP A 50 26.36 -9.13 3.63
CA ASP A 50 27.13 -7.90 3.40
C ASP A 50 26.75 -7.24 2.08
N GLU A 51 26.67 -8.02 1.01
CA GLU A 51 26.25 -7.55 -0.32
C GLU A 51 24.82 -6.99 -0.30
N ALA A 52 23.89 -7.70 0.35
CA ALA A 52 22.50 -7.27 0.47
C ALA A 52 22.37 -5.98 1.28
N ASN A 53 23.12 -5.84 2.37
CA ASN A 53 23.06 -4.69 3.26
C ASN A 53 23.79 -3.47 2.70
N ALA A 54 24.82 -3.63 1.86
CA ALA A 54 25.67 -2.54 1.37
C ALA A 54 24.90 -1.42 0.66
N THR A 55 23.85 -1.76 -0.09
CA THR A 55 23.08 -0.79 -0.92
C THR A 55 21.93 -0.10 -0.16
N LEU A 56 21.51 -0.66 0.98
CA LEU A 56 20.35 -0.19 1.73
C LEU A 56 20.58 1.20 2.37
N PRO A 57 21.72 1.51 3.02
CA PRO A 57 21.97 2.83 3.58
C PRO A 57 21.89 3.96 2.55
N GLU A 58 22.45 3.76 1.35
CA GLU A 58 22.40 4.74 0.27
C GLU A 58 20.96 4.95 -0.22
N THR A 59 20.22 3.86 -0.41
CA THR A 59 18.80 3.90 -0.80
C THR A 59 17.94 4.62 0.24
N ILE A 60 18.19 4.37 1.54
CA ILE A 60 17.49 5.04 2.64
C ILE A 60 17.81 6.54 2.63
N LYS A 61 19.08 6.92 2.43
CA LYS A 61 19.53 8.32 2.36
C LYS A 61 18.89 9.06 1.18
N GLU A 62 18.84 8.43 0.01
CA GLU A 62 18.19 9.00 -1.17
C GLU A 62 16.69 9.22 -0.93
N ARG A 63 15.98 8.22 -0.42
CA ARG A 63 14.54 8.32 -0.13
C ARG A 63 14.24 9.35 0.97
N ALA A 64 15.10 9.41 1.99
CA ALA A 64 14.98 10.38 3.06
C ALA A 64 15.24 11.83 2.61
N SER A 65 16.06 12.04 1.56
CA SER A 65 16.33 13.40 1.04
C SER A 65 15.08 14.11 0.52
N LYS A 66 14.00 13.37 0.22
CA LYS A 66 12.72 13.90 -0.26
C LYS A 66 11.95 14.67 0.83
N LYS A 67 12.23 14.44 2.13
CA LYS A 67 11.55 15.13 3.24
C LYS A 67 12.47 15.33 4.45
N SER A 68 12.42 16.50 5.07
CA SER A 68 13.24 16.84 6.26
C SER A 68 12.99 15.91 7.46
N GLU A 69 11.74 15.44 7.66
CA GLU A 69 11.37 14.56 8.78
C GLU A 69 11.99 13.16 8.71
N TYR A 70 12.36 12.70 7.51
CA TYR A 70 12.96 11.38 7.30
C TYR A 70 14.47 11.38 7.50
N LYS A 71 15.09 12.56 7.64
CA LYS A 71 16.52 12.71 7.88
C LYS A 71 16.97 11.95 9.13
N LYS A 72 16.14 11.92 10.18
CA LYS A 72 16.40 11.13 11.41
C LYS A 72 16.59 9.63 11.14
N TYR A 73 15.93 9.06 10.12
CA TYR A 73 16.06 7.65 9.76
C TYR A 73 17.29 7.41 8.88
N ALA A 74 17.64 8.38 8.02
CA ALA A 74 18.88 8.33 7.25
C ALA A 74 20.12 8.45 8.14
N ASP A 75 20.06 9.22 9.22
CA ASP A 75 21.17 9.35 10.18
C ASP A 75 21.37 8.06 11.01
N ARG A 76 20.31 7.25 11.18
CA ARG A 76 20.36 5.95 11.88
C ARG A 76 20.85 4.80 11.01
N ALA A 77 20.61 4.84 9.70
CA ALA A 77 21.00 3.77 8.78
C ALA A 77 22.52 3.43 8.79
N PRO A 78 23.46 4.39 8.76
CA PRO A 78 24.89 4.07 8.83
C PRO A 78 25.31 3.54 10.20
N LEU A 79 24.60 3.87 11.28
CA LEU A 79 24.88 3.32 12.61
C LEU A 79 24.60 1.82 12.68
N ALA A 80 23.57 1.33 11.98
CA ALA A 80 23.29 -0.11 11.91
C ALA A 80 24.47 -0.88 11.30
N HIS A 81 25.03 -0.36 10.20
CA HIS A 81 26.21 -0.95 9.56
C HIS A 81 27.44 -0.87 10.46
N GLN A 82 27.66 0.28 11.12
CA GLN A 82 28.76 0.46 12.06
C GLN A 82 28.70 -0.57 13.20
N TYR A 83 27.53 -0.76 13.82
CA TYR A 83 27.36 -1.71 14.92
C TYR A 83 27.58 -3.17 14.49
N SER A 84 27.09 -3.53 13.31
CA SER A 84 27.32 -4.86 12.70
C SER A 84 28.81 -5.13 12.47
N LYS A 85 29.52 -4.13 11.95
CA LYS A 85 30.96 -4.20 11.69
C LYS A 85 31.78 -4.29 12.98
N GLU A 86 31.52 -3.40 13.95
CA GLU A 86 32.24 -3.40 15.23
C GLU A 86 32.08 -4.72 15.99
N PHE A 87 30.87 -5.31 15.98
CA PHE A 87 30.63 -6.62 16.58
C PHE A 87 31.32 -7.75 15.81
N SER A 88 31.24 -7.73 14.47
CA SER A 88 31.89 -8.76 13.64
C SER A 88 33.41 -8.75 13.77
N ASP A 89 34.01 -7.56 13.82
CA ASP A 89 35.46 -7.35 14.04
C ASP A 89 35.87 -7.84 15.44
N TYR A 90 35.04 -7.61 16.46
CA TYR A 90 35.28 -8.13 17.81
C TYR A 90 35.24 -9.66 17.87
N VAL A 91 34.26 -10.27 17.19
CA VAL A 91 34.16 -11.73 17.09
C VAL A 91 35.36 -12.32 16.34
N GLU A 92 35.81 -11.66 15.27
CA GLU A 92 37.01 -12.10 14.54
C GLU A 92 38.25 -12.03 15.43
N ALA A 93 38.43 -10.95 16.21
CA ALA A 93 39.57 -10.83 17.11
C ALA A 93 39.62 -11.93 18.19
N ILE A 94 38.46 -12.39 18.69
CA ILE A 94 38.39 -13.55 19.60
C ILE A 94 38.81 -14.82 18.88
N LEU A 95 38.28 -15.05 17.68
CA LEU A 95 38.61 -16.22 16.86
C LEU A 95 40.11 -16.26 16.55
N ASP A 96 40.70 -15.11 16.24
CA ASP A 96 42.13 -14.97 15.97
C ASP A 96 42.99 -15.35 17.19
N THR A 97 42.58 -14.88 18.38
CA THR A 97 43.23 -15.23 19.64
C THR A 97 43.15 -16.73 19.92
N LEU A 98 42.04 -17.38 19.58
CA LEU A 98 41.87 -18.83 19.76
C LEU A 98 42.71 -19.66 18.78
N VAL A 99 42.81 -19.21 17.53
CA VAL A 99 43.62 -19.86 16.49
C VAL A 99 45.10 -19.82 16.86
N ASP A 100 45.63 -18.65 17.25
CA ASP A 100 47.02 -18.50 17.71
C ASP A 100 47.28 -19.33 18.98
N ALA A 101 46.36 -19.30 19.95
CA ALA A 101 46.50 -20.05 21.20
C ALA A 101 46.54 -21.57 21.02
N ALA A 102 45.88 -22.11 20.00
CA ALA A 102 45.91 -23.54 19.63
C ALA A 102 47.05 -23.87 18.65
N GLY A 103 47.61 -22.85 17.99
CA GLY A 103 48.61 -22.94 16.94
C GLY A 103 50.05 -22.85 17.44
N ASN A 104 50.76 -21.80 17.03
CA ASN A 104 52.18 -21.58 17.37
C ASN A 104 52.40 -20.66 18.58
N LYS A 105 51.35 -19.95 19.04
CA LYS A 105 51.35 -19.06 20.22
C LYS A 105 52.36 -17.91 20.10
N ASP A 106 52.53 -17.36 18.90
CA ASP A 106 53.45 -16.25 18.65
C ASP A 106 52.77 -14.86 18.71
N GLY A 107 51.46 -14.84 18.94
CA GLY A 107 50.67 -13.62 19.04
C GLY A 107 50.24 -13.04 17.69
N LYS A 108 50.37 -13.80 16.59
CA LYS A 108 49.92 -13.43 15.25
C LYS A 108 49.31 -14.65 14.56
N ILE A 109 48.33 -14.41 13.68
CA ILE A 109 47.92 -15.46 12.75
C ILE A 109 48.89 -15.50 11.59
N ASP A 110 49.62 -16.60 11.45
CA ASP A 110 50.55 -16.77 10.35
C ASP A 110 50.51 -18.17 9.73
N ALA A 111 51.50 -18.48 8.88
CA ALA A 111 51.60 -19.80 8.26
C ALA A 111 51.91 -20.91 9.29
N GLY A 112 52.39 -20.58 10.48
CA GLY A 112 52.70 -21.48 11.58
C GLY A 112 51.48 -22.02 12.34
N ASP A 113 50.32 -21.36 12.22
CA ASP A 113 49.04 -21.79 12.80
C ASP A 113 48.25 -22.74 11.92
N SER A 114 48.78 -23.08 10.75
CA SER A 114 48.15 -23.99 9.82
C SER A 114 49.13 -25.00 9.25
N ILE A 115 48.70 -26.25 9.14
CA ILE A 115 49.44 -27.32 8.48
C ILE A 115 48.83 -27.58 7.11
N VAL A 116 49.67 -27.76 6.09
CA VAL A 116 49.21 -28.20 4.77
C VAL A 116 49.18 -29.73 4.76
N LEU A 117 47.98 -30.30 4.73
CA LEU A 117 47.77 -31.74 4.54
C LEU A 117 47.11 -31.96 3.18
N ASN A 118 47.74 -32.76 2.31
CA ASN A 118 47.21 -33.12 0.99
C ASN A 118 46.78 -31.92 0.13
N GLY A 119 47.53 -30.80 0.18
CA GLY A 119 47.23 -29.59 -0.58
C GLY A 119 46.15 -28.70 0.02
N ILE A 120 45.61 -29.04 1.19
CA ILE A 120 44.57 -28.28 1.91
C ILE A 120 45.19 -27.67 3.17
N LYS A 121 44.99 -26.37 3.38
CA LYS A 121 45.39 -25.65 4.60
C LYS A 121 44.42 -26.03 5.73
N VAL A 122 44.93 -26.67 6.78
CA VAL A 122 44.17 -27.13 7.94
C VAL A 122 44.73 -26.44 9.18
N LEU A 123 43.86 -25.96 10.07
CA LEU A 123 44.31 -25.33 11.32
C LEU A 123 45.11 -26.31 12.18
N LYS A 124 46.26 -25.84 12.66
CA LYS A 124 47.04 -26.50 13.71
C LYS A 124 46.22 -26.42 15.01
N GLY A 125 46.20 -27.50 15.81
CA GLY A 125 45.39 -27.51 17.02
C GLY A 125 43.86 -27.55 16.79
N LYS A 126 43.37 -27.98 15.61
CA LYS A 126 41.91 -28.11 15.36
C LYS A 126 41.14 -28.98 16.37
N ARG A 127 41.86 -29.89 17.04
CA ARG A 127 41.35 -30.78 18.09
C ARG A 127 41.71 -30.29 19.50
N ASP A 128 42.29 -29.12 19.64
CA ASP A 128 42.66 -28.56 20.93
C ASP A 128 41.39 -28.09 21.64
N TYR A 129 41.17 -28.62 22.85
CA TYR A 129 40.07 -28.26 23.74
C TYR A 129 40.56 -27.30 24.84
N ASP A 130 41.86 -27.27 25.13
CA ASP A 130 42.45 -26.55 26.25
C ASP A 130 42.50 -25.05 25.98
N ALA A 131 42.89 -24.66 24.75
CA ALA A 131 42.89 -23.25 24.34
C ALA A 131 41.49 -22.63 24.46
N THR A 132 40.48 -23.30 23.90
CA THR A 132 39.08 -22.89 23.97
C THR A 132 38.59 -22.79 25.41
N THR A 133 38.80 -23.85 26.21
CA THR A 133 38.32 -23.90 27.59
C THR A 133 38.96 -22.81 28.44
N ARG A 134 40.29 -22.65 28.36
CA ARG A 134 41.03 -21.66 29.15
C ARG A 134 40.65 -20.22 28.80
N ILE A 135 40.44 -19.91 27.52
CA ILE A 135 40.20 -18.53 27.07
C ILE A 135 38.72 -18.15 27.20
N MET A 136 37.81 -19.06 26.82
CA MET A 136 36.38 -18.76 26.73
C MET A 136 35.59 -19.20 27.96
N ALA A 137 35.80 -20.41 28.47
CA ALA A 137 34.99 -20.96 29.57
C ALA A 137 35.52 -20.53 30.96
N GLU A 138 36.84 -20.62 31.17
CA GLU A 138 37.50 -20.21 32.42
C GLU A 138 37.97 -18.76 32.40
N GLY A 139 38.28 -18.26 31.20
CA GLY A 139 38.72 -16.90 30.97
C GLY A 139 37.57 -15.89 30.83
N PRO A 140 37.87 -14.58 30.80
CA PRO A 140 36.86 -13.55 30.74
C PRO A 140 36.17 -13.45 29.37
N LYS A 141 36.78 -13.94 28.30
CA LYS A 141 36.35 -13.67 26.91
C LYS A 141 34.98 -14.25 26.57
N GLY A 142 34.59 -15.38 27.16
CA GLY A 142 33.26 -15.95 26.90
C GLY A 142 32.13 -15.14 27.51
N MET A 143 32.31 -14.63 28.73
CA MET A 143 31.32 -13.74 29.35
C MET A 143 31.36 -12.32 28.73
N GLU A 144 32.54 -11.82 28.35
CA GLU A 144 32.64 -10.57 27.58
C GLU A 144 31.87 -10.66 26.25
N LEU A 145 31.95 -11.79 25.55
CA LEU A 145 31.17 -12.03 24.33
C LEU A 145 29.67 -12.04 24.61
N HIS A 146 29.23 -12.67 25.70
CA HIS A 146 27.84 -12.68 26.13
C HIS A 146 27.30 -11.25 26.35
N ASP A 147 28.04 -10.47 27.14
CA ASP A 147 27.67 -9.07 27.43
C ASP A 147 27.65 -8.23 26.15
N LYS A 148 28.62 -8.44 25.25
CA LYS A 148 28.69 -7.75 23.96
C LYS A 148 27.49 -8.09 23.07
N ILE A 149 27.07 -9.34 22.98
CA ILE A 149 25.89 -9.72 22.18
C ILE A 149 24.65 -8.96 22.67
N ASN A 150 24.45 -8.92 23.99
CA ASN A 150 23.34 -8.17 24.59
C ASN A 150 23.46 -6.65 24.38
N GLU A 151 24.66 -6.08 24.51
CA GLU A 151 24.94 -4.67 24.23
C GLU A 151 24.56 -4.31 22.79
N TYR A 152 25.00 -5.10 21.81
CA TYR A 152 24.74 -4.84 20.40
C TYR A 152 23.28 -5.08 20.01
N LYS A 153 22.59 -6.06 20.63
CA LYS A 153 21.14 -6.21 20.50
C LYS A 153 20.42 -4.93 20.93
N GLN A 154 20.79 -4.35 22.06
CA GLN A 154 20.20 -3.09 22.54
C GLN A 154 20.56 -1.90 21.65
N LYS A 155 21.79 -1.84 21.13
CA LYS A 155 22.20 -0.83 20.14
C LYS A 155 21.33 -0.91 18.88
N PHE A 156 21.08 -2.11 18.34
CA PHE A 156 20.17 -2.28 17.20
C PHE A 156 18.73 -1.85 17.52
N LEU A 157 18.21 -2.21 18.70
CA LEU A 157 16.88 -1.77 19.16
C LEU A 157 16.77 -0.25 19.31
N SER A 158 17.84 0.42 19.71
CA SER A 158 17.87 1.88 19.86
C SER A 158 17.69 2.65 18.55
N LEU A 159 17.94 2.01 17.40
CA LEU A 159 17.74 2.59 16.07
C LEU A 159 16.26 2.56 15.64
N ILE A 160 15.44 1.78 16.35
CA ILE A 160 14.01 1.59 16.10
C ILE A 160 13.22 2.59 16.95
N ASP A 161 12.06 3.02 16.45
CA ASP A 161 11.21 3.94 17.21
C ASP A 161 10.60 3.22 18.43
N THR A 162 10.49 3.92 19.55
CA THR A 162 10.08 3.36 20.86
C THR A 162 8.74 2.61 20.83
N VAL A 163 7.83 3.01 19.95
CA VAL A 163 6.52 2.37 19.77
C VAL A 163 6.65 0.96 19.17
N ASP A 164 7.63 0.75 18.29
CA ASP A 164 7.78 -0.48 17.51
C ASP A 164 8.83 -1.43 18.11
N GLN A 165 9.60 -0.97 19.11
CA GLN A 165 10.68 -1.73 19.75
C GLN A 165 10.22 -3.08 20.33
N ALA A 166 9.06 -3.13 20.99
CA ALA A 166 8.57 -4.36 21.62
C ALA A 166 8.22 -5.45 20.57
N GLU A 167 7.63 -5.06 19.45
CA GLU A 167 7.34 -5.98 18.35
C GLU A 167 8.61 -6.41 17.62
N PHE A 168 9.59 -5.51 17.51
CA PHE A 168 10.81 -5.76 16.77
C PHE A 168 11.87 -6.55 17.56
N ALA A 169 11.78 -6.57 18.90
CA ALA A 169 12.68 -7.35 19.75
C ALA A 169 12.74 -8.84 19.38
N GLY A 170 11.60 -9.44 19.02
CA GLY A 170 11.55 -10.83 18.56
C GLY A 170 11.99 -11.06 17.10
N LYS A 171 12.29 -9.99 16.35
CA LYS A 171 12.74 -10.05 14.94
C LYS A 171 14.24 -9.86 14.80
N ILE A 172 14.95 -9.55 15.88
CA ILE A 172 16.41 -9.40 15.91
C ILE A 172 17.02 -10.76 16.25
N PRO A 173 17.69 -11.45 15.31
CA PRO A 173 18.25 -12.78 15.55
C PRO A 173 19.48 -12.79 16.46
N LEU A 174 20.11 -11.63 16.70
CA LEU A 174 21.21 -11.50 17.65
C LEU A 174 20.68 -11.62 19.09
N GLU A 175 20.60 -12.86 19.57
CA GLU A 175 20.10 -13.22 20.90
C GLU A 175 20.87 -14.41 21.48
N ILE A 176 20.91 -14.47 22.80
CA ILE A 176 21.44 -15.59 23.58
C ILE A 176 20.29 -16.28 24.29
N ASP A 177 20.30 -17.61 24.23
CA ASP A 177 19.48 -18.44 25.09
C ASP A 177 20.14 -18.57 26.48
N ASP A 178 19.62 -17.82 27.43
CA ASP A 178 20.08 -17.81 28.84
C ASP A 178 19.34 -18.83 29.73
N GLU A 179 18.47 -19.65 29.16
CA GLU A 179 17.73 -20.70 29.87
C GLU A 179 18.33 -22.08 29.63
N ALA A 180 18.79 -22.37 28.42
CA ALA A 180 19.29 -23.69 28.03
C ALA A 180 20.37 -24.23 28.99
N TRP A 181 21.34 -23.39 29.38
CA TRP A 181 22.44 -23.82 30.26
C TRP A 181 22.00 -24.11 31.70
N ARG A 182 20.86 -23.56 32.15
CA ARG A 182 20.30 -23.78 33.51
C ARG A 182 19.58 -25.12 33.64
N HIS A 183 19.19 -25.70 32.51
CA HIS A 183 18.46 -26.97 32.42
C HIS A 183 19.35 -28.13 31.94
N ASP A 184 20.67 -27.92 31.83
CA ASP A 184 21.61 -28.99 31.47
C ASP A 184 21.65 -30.08 32.55
N ILE A 185 21.86 -31.33 32.11
CA ILE A 185 21.99 -32.50 32.99
C ILE A 185 23.24 -32.36 33.88
N THR A 186 24.27 -31.70 33.34
CA THR A 186 25.50 -31.40 34.07
C THR A 186 25.46 -29.96 34.56
N PRO A 187 25.65 -29.68 35.86
CA PRO A 187 25.64 -28.31 36.36
C PRO A 187 26.78 -27.50 35.72
N ARG A 188 26.44 -26.40 35.06
CA ARG A 188 27.36 -25.44 34.44
C ARG A 188 27.50 -24.19 35.30
N LYS A 189 28.67 -23.56 35.25
CA LYS A 189 28.94 -22.35 36.04
C LYS A 189 28.25 -21.11 35.46
N ASN A 190 28.26 -20.98 34.13
CA ASN A 190 27.70 -19.85 33.39
C ASN A 190 27.48 -20.25 31.91
N TRP A 191 26.98 -19.33 31.10
CA TRP A 191 26.74 -19.54 29.67
C TRP A 191 28.01 -19.89 28.89
N ALA A 192 29.14 -19.26 29.21
CA ALA A 192 30.41 -19.49 28.55
C ALA A 192 30.95 -20.90 28.82
N ASP A 193 30.81 -21.40 30.03
CA ASP A 193 31.12 -22.77 30.43
C ASP A 193 30.22 -23.79 29.72
N PHE A 194 28.93 -23.50 29.56
CA PHE A 194 28.03 -24.37 28.79
C PHE A 194 28.40 -24.41 27.30
N THR A 195 28.78 -23.27 26.73
CA THR A 195 28.95 -23.11 25.28
C THR A 195 30.36 -23.49 24.81
N PHE A 196 31.40 -23.30 25.63
CA PHE A 196 32.79 -23.43 25.18
C PHE A 196 33.65 -24.41 26.00
N ASN A 197 33.17 -24.91 27.14
CA ASN A 197 33.97 -25.84 27.96
C ASN A 197 34.13 -27.19 27.24
N HIS A 198 35.38 -27.65 27.14
CA HIS A 198 35.77 -28.88 26.47
C HIS A 198 35.28 -28.94 25.01
N MET A 199 35.13 -27.79 24.35
CA MET A 199 34.86 -27.71 22.91
C MET A 199 36.17 -27.62 22.13
N PRO A 200 36.38 -28.50 21.13
CA PRO A 200 37.57 -28.38 20.29
C PRO A 200 37.44 -27.13 19.42
N LEU A 201 38.57 -26.48 19.13
CA LEU A 201 38.62 -25.25 18.34
C LEU A 201 37.74 -25.30 17.07
N MET A 202 37.83 -26.40 16.31
CA MET A 202 37.08 -26.57 15.06
C MET A 202 35.54 -26.54 15.24
N SER A 203 35.04 -26.95 16.41
CA SER A 203 33.60 -26.88 16.72
C SER A 203 33.13 -25.49 17.08
N THR A 204 34.04 -24.61 17.50
CA THR A 204 33.71 -23.23 17.88
C THR A 204 33.66 -22.29 16.67
N LEU A 205 34.37 -22.56 15.58
CA LEU A 205 34.37 -21.70 14.39
C LEU A 205 32.95 -21.47 13.83
N PRO A 206 32.12 -22.51 13.62
CA PRO A 206 30.74 -22.30 13.17
C PRO A 206 29.91 -21.45 14.14
N ILE A 207 30.15 -21.56 15.45
CA ILE A 207 29.44 -20.78 16.48
C ILE A 207 29.77 -19.29 16.32
N PHE A 208 31.05 -18.94 16.17
CA PHE A 208 31.47 -17.56 15.93
C PHE A 208 30.95 -17.02 14.59
N ARG A 209 31.01 -17.83 13.52
CA ARG A 209 30.44 -17.44 12.21
C ARG A 209 28.92 -17.24 12.28
N LYS A 210 28.22 -17.99 13.13
CA LYS A 210 26.78 -17.82 13.41
C LYS A 210 26.52 -16.49 14.12
N PHE A 211 27.31 -16.09 15.11
CA PHE A 211 27.13 -14.77 15.75
C PHE A 211 27.37 -13.61 14.78
N GLN A 212 28.37 -13.71 13.90
CA GLN A 212 28.56 -12.75 12.81
C GLN A 212 27.35 -12.71 11.87
N ASN A 213 26.75 -13.87 11.56
CA ASN A 213 25.55 -13.97 10.73
C ASN A 213 24.34 -13.30 11.40
N ASP A 214 24.14 -13.54 12.68
CA ASP A 214 23.04 -12.96 13.45
C ASP A 214 23.17 -11.43 13.51
N ALA A 215 24.38 -10.89 13.67
CA ALA A 215 24.61 -9.45 13.66
C ALA A 215 24.29 -8.82 12.30
N LYS A 216 24.76 -9.43 11.20
CA LYS A 216 24.46 -8.98 9.82
C LYS A 216 22.99 -9.13 9.45
N SER A 217 22.33 -10.17 9.96
CA SER A 217 20.89 -10.36 9.78
C SER A 217 20.09 -9.34 10.59
N SER A 218 20.56 -8.99 11.80
CA SER A 218 19.98 -7.93 12.63
C SER A 218 20.11 -6.55 11.98
N GLU A 219 21.29 -6.26 11.41
CA GLU A 219 21.50 -5.08 10.57
C GLU A 219 20.50 -5.04 9.42
N SER A 220 20.33 -6.14 8.69
CA SER A 220 19.39 -6.23 7.58
C SER A 220 17.95 -5.95 8.04
N ALA A 221 17.53 -6.53 9.18
CA ALA A 221 16.22 -6.29 9.74
C ALA A 221 16.00 -4.80 10.07
N VAL A 222 16.97 -4.16 10.74
CA VAL A 222 16.91 -2.73 11.08
C VAL A 222 16.88 -1.86 9.81
N LEU A 223 17.75 -2.13 8.83
CA LEU A 223 17.79 -1.39 7.57
C LEU A 223 16.47 -1.51 6.80
N ASN A 224 15.87 -2.70 6.75
CA ASN A 224 14.55 -2.91 6.14
C ASN A 224 13.43 -2.17 6.87
N TYR A 225 13.47 -2.12 8.21
CA TYR A 225 12.55 -1.32 9.02
C TYR A 225 12.68 0.18 8.67
N LEU A 226 13.91 0.70 8.66
CA LEU A 226 14.19 2.10 8.30
C LEU A 226 13.73 2.40 6.86
N LEU A 227 13.98 1.47 5.93
CA LEU A 227 13.55 1.58 4.54
C LEU A 227 12.02 1.66 4.42
N LYS A 228 11.28 0.85 5.19
CA LYS A 228 9.81 0.91 5.24
C LYS A 228 9.29 2.25 5.75
N LYS A 229 9.97 2.85 6.73
CA LYS A 229 9.58 4.17 7.29
C LYS A 229 9.86 5.31 6.31
N VAL A 230 10.97 5.29 5.58
CA VAL A 230 11.30 6.36 4.61
C VAL A 230 10.62 6.17 3.25
N GLY A 231 10.39 4.92 2.84
CA GLY A 231 9.69 4.55 1.61
C GLY A 231 8.18 4.48 1.82
N GLY A 232 7.65 5.27 2.77
CA GLY A 232 6.30 5.16 3.33
C GLY A 232 5.25 4.75 2.33
N GLU A 233 4.37 3.83 2.77
CA GLU A 233 3.22 3.31 2.03
C GLU A 233 2.70 4.37 1.06
N ASP A 234 2.99 4.15 -0.23
CA ASP A 234 2.36 4.89 -1.31
C ASP A 234 0.86 4.89 -1.03
N ILE A 235 0.16 5.99 -1.31
CA ILE A 235 -1.30 6.06 -1.18
C ILE A 235 -1.86 4.87 -1.95
N VAL A 236 -2.25 3.81 -1.23
CA VAL A 236 -2.76 2.58 -1.83
C VAL A 236 -4.18 2.90 -2.24
N LEU A 237 -4.32 3.25 -3.51
CA LEU A 237 -5.61 3.38 -4.16
C LEU A 237 -6.12 1.95 -4.39
N ASP A 238 -7.11 1.54 -3.60
CA ASP A 238 -7.61 0.16 -3.58
C ASP A 238 -8.94 0.00 -4.33
N ASN A 239 -9.69 1.08 -4.54
CA ASN A 239 -10.97 1.05 -5.23
C ASN A 239 -10.92 1.82 -6.55
N PHE A 240 -10.96 1.08 -7.67
CA PHE A 240 -10.97 1.66 -9.01
C PHE A 240 -12.38 1.59 -9.60
N MET A 241 -12.92 2.73 -9.99
CA MET A 241 -14.24 2.84 -10.64
C MET A 241 -14.15 3.66 -11.91
N VAL A 242 -14.90 3.29 -12.94
CA VAL A 242 -14.99 4.09 -14.18
C VAL A 242 -16.05 5.17 -14.00
N VAL A 243 -15.68 6.42 -14.24
CA VAL A 243 -16.58 7.56 -14.12
C VAL A 243 -16.73 8.23 -15.48
N SER A 244 -17.99 8.46 -15.88
CA SER A 244 -18.35 9.27 -17.04
C SER A 244 -18.80 10.65 -16.56
N SER A 245 -18.18 11.70 -17.09
CA SER A 245 -18.53 13.09 -16.84
C SER A 245 -19.03 13.73 -18.14
N PRO A 246 -20.33 13.62 -18.46
CA PRO A 246 -20.90 14.26 -19.65
C PRO A 246 -20.89 15.79 -19.54
N LYS A 247 -20.65 16.49 -20.65
CA LYS A 247 -20.76 17.96 -20.69
C LYS A 247 -22.21 18.43 -20.52
N LYS A 248 -23.17 17.67 -21.06
CA LYS A 248 -24.62 17.86 -20.87
C LYS A 248 -25.26 16.52 -20.52
N THR A 249 -26.08 16.50 -19.47
CA THR A 249 -26.80 15.29 -19.03
C THR A 249 -28.05 14.99 -19.84
N TYR A 250 -28.55 15.96 -20.61
CA TYR A 250 -29.69 15.82 -21.51
C TYR A 250 -29.34 16.37 -22.90
N VAL A 251 -29.62 15.59 -23.95
CA VAL A 251 -29.39 15.96 -25.35
C VAL A 251 -30.63 15.66 -26.17
N ILE A 252 -30.92 16.51 -27.15
CA ILE A 252 -32.04 16.32 -28.09
C ILE A 252 -31.59 15.38 -29.22
N LYS A 253 -32.52 14.60 -29.79
CA LYS A 253 -32.26 13.73 -30.94
C LYS A 253 -31.64 14.55 -32.09
N GLY A 254 -30.39 14.24 -32.45
CA GLY A 254 -29.61 14.94 -33.48
C GLY A 254 -28.46 15.79 -32.93
N GLU A 255 -28.45 16.09 -31.64
CA GLU A 255 -27.29 16.72 -30.98
C GLU A 255 -26.17 15.69 -30.69
N LYS A 256 -24.92 16.16 -30.65
CA LYS A 256 -23.76 15.33 -30.28
C LYS A 256 -23.68 15.18 -28.77
N PHE A 257 -23.57 13.93 -28.31
CA PHE A 257 -23.28 13.63 -26.91
C PHE A 257 -21.76 13.60 -26.69
N GLU A 258 -21.25 14.50 -25.85
CA GLU A 258 -19.83 14.59 -25.49
C GLU A 258 -19.65 14.28 -23.99
N THR A 259 -18.80 13.30 -23.68
CA THR A 259 -18.45 12.91 -22.31
C THR A 259 -16.96 12.61 -22.19
N ASP A 260 -16.38 12.99 -21.06
CA ASP A 260 -15.06 12.50 -20.65
C ASP A 260 -15.25 11.20 -19.85
N ILE A 261 -14.45 10.17 -20.14
CA ILE A 261 -14.44 8.90 -19.40
C ILE A 261 -13.07 8.78 -18.75
N PHE A 262 -13.04 8.60 -17.43
CA PHE A 262 -11.79 8.45 -16.69
C PHE A 262 -11.90 7.36 -15.62
N LEU A 263 -10.76 6.75 -15.31
CA LEU A 263 -10.63 5.86 -14.17
C LEU A 263 -10.50 6.71 -12.90
N SER A 264 -11.50 6.65 -12.03
CA SER A 264 -11.45 7.24 -10.71
C SER A 264 -10.94 6.20 -9.73
N ALA A 265 -9.90 6.56 -9.00
CA ALA A 265 -9.33 5.73 -7.96
C ALA A 265 -9.68 6.38 -6.61
N ALA A 266 -10.38 5.64 -5.76
CA ALA A 266 -10.76 6.05 -4.43
C ALA A 266 -10.05 5.14 -3.41
N ALA A 267 -9.81 5.69 -2.22
CA ALA A 267 -9.36 4.91 -1.07
C ALA A 267 -10.59 4.46 -0.27
N SER A 268 -10.67 3.17 0.06
CA SER A 268 -11.72 2.64 0.93
C SER A 268 -11.56 3.13 2.37
N ASP A 269 -12.63 3.08 3.16
CA ASP A 269 -12.66 3.53 4.56
C ASP A 269 -11.66 2.76 5.47
N LYS A 270 -11.06 1.66 4.97
CA LYS A 270 -9.99 0.90 5.65
C LYS A 270 -8.62 1.56 5.55
N VAL A 271 -8.43 2.42 4.56
CA VAL A 271 -7.21 3.21 4.36
C VAL A 271 -7.53 4.59 4.90
N ASN A 272 -6.95 4.96 6.05
CA ASN A 272 -7.18 6.24 6.74
C ASN A 272 -6.55 7.44 5.99
N THR A 273 -6.82 7.57 4.69
CA THR A 273 -6.50 8.74 3.89
C THR A 273 -7.51 9.81 4.23
N GLY A 274 -7.08 10.93 4.82
CA GLY A 274 -7.95 12.04 5.21
C GLY A 274 -8.53 12.79 4.01
N ILE A 275 -9.43 12.14 3.28
CA ILE A 275 -10.15 12.66 2.14
C ILE A 275 -11.45 13.29 2.64
N ASP A 276 -11.58 14.60 2.48
CA ASP A 276 -12.80 15.34 2.78
C ASP A 276 -13.41 15.89 1.49
N ILE A 277 -14.70 15.61 1.26
CA ILE A 277 -15.44 16.13 0.11
C ILE A 277 -16.40 17.23 0.58
N TYR A 278 -16.31 18.39 -0.08
CA TYR A 278 -17.17 19.54 0.15
C TYR A 278 -17.99 19.83 -1.10
N VAL A 279 -19.29 20.04 -0.92
CA VAL A 279 -20.21 20.50 -1.97
C VAL A 279 -20.78 21.85 -1.56
N ASN A 280 -20.58 22.87 -2.38
CA ASN A 280 -20.98 24.26 -2.10
C ASN A 280 -20.53 24.74 -0.70
N GLY A 281 -19.33 24.31 -0.27
CA GLY A 281 -18.76 24.66 1.03
C GLY A 281 -19.24 23.84 2.23
N ARG A 282 -20.19 22.91 2.07
CA ARG A 282 -20.64 21.99 3.13
C ARG A 282 -20.00 20.61 2.96
N LYS A 283 -19.55 20.01 4.07
CA LYS A 283 -19.00 18.65 4.07
C LYS A 283 -20.10 17.65 3.70
N ALA A 284 -19.87 16.86 2.66
CA ALA A 284 -20.81 15.83 2.21
C ALA A 284 -20.51 14.51 2.94
N PRO A 285 -21.55 13.74 3.35
CA PRO A 285 -21.35 12.40 3.87
C PRO A 285 -20.76 11.52 2.77
N MET A 286 -19.79 10.70 3.15
CA MET A 286 -19.01 9.85 2.25
C MET A 286 -19.08 8.41 2.74
N LYS A 287 -19.12 7.49 1.78
CA LYS A 287 -19.04 6.05 2.03
C LYS A 287 -18.09 5.44 0.99
N ASP A 288 -17.10 4.67 1.44
CA ASP A 288 -16.17 3.96 0.56
C ASP A 288 -15.48 4.84 -0.49
N GLY A 289 -15.07 6.07 -0.14
CA GLY A 289 -14.44 6.96 -1.14
C GLY A 289 -15.40 7.90 -1.89
N ILE A 290 -16.72 7.71 -1.76
CA ILE A 290 -17.72 8.34 -2.64
C ILE A 290 -18.70 9.20 -1.82
N ALA A 291 -18.86 10.46 -2.22
CA ALA A 291 -19.90 11.34 -1.68
C ALA A 291 -21.19 11.24 -2.52
N HIS A 292 -22.31 10.89 -1.88
CA HIS A 292 -23.63 10.90 -2.52
C HIS A 292 -24.34 12.24 -2.28
N LEU A 293 -24.60 12.97 -3.36
CA LEU A 293 -25.27 14.27 -3.32
C LEU A 293 -26.70 14.14 -3.86
N VAL A 294 -27.68 14.54 -3.05
CA VAL A 294 -29.09 14.66 -3.46
C VAL A 294 -29.53 16.10 -3.27
N ILE A 295 -29.82 16.79 -4.38
CA ILE A 295 -30.35 18.16 -4.37
C ILE A 295 -31.78 18.13 -4.95
N PRO A 296 -32.81 18.56 -4.20
CA PRO A 296 -34.15 18.68 -4.75
C PRO A 296 -34.19 19.79 -5.80
N ALA A 297 -34.67 19.48 -7.00
CA ALA A 297 -34.76 20.42 -8.10
C ALA A 297 -36.10 21.20 -8.03
N SER A 298 -36.07 22.42 -7.48
CA SER A 298 -37.27 23.24 -7.24
C SER A 298 -37.59 24.26 -8.34
N THR A 299 -36.62 24.59 -9.19
CA THR A 299 -36.75 25.67 -10.19
C THR A 299 -36.15 25.21 -11.50
N THR A 300 -36.85 25.49 -12.60
CA THR A 300 -36.42 25.17 -13.96
C THR A 300 -35.19 25.98 -14.39
N GLY A 301 -34.47 25.45 -15.37
CA GLY A 301 -33.27 26.08 -15.96
C GLY A 301 -31.94 25.49 -15.48
N LYS A 302 -30.84 26.13 -15.91
CA LYS A 302 -29.48 25.70 -15.59
C LYS A 302 -29.13 26.00 -14.13
N LYS A 303 -28.63 25.00 -13.43
CA LYS A 303 -28.13 25.06 -12.06
C LYS A 303 -26.67 24.66 -12.03
N THR A 304 -25.90 25.25 -11.13
CA THR A 304 -24.49 24.89 -10.94
C THR A 304 -24.22 24.52 -9.49
N TYR A 305 -23.25 23.64 -9.27
CA TYR A 305 -22.70 23.35 -7.95
C TYR A 305 -21.19 23.21 -8.03
N LYS A 306 -20.50 23.61 -6.96
CA LYS A 306 -19.05 23.47 -6.83
C LYS A 306 -18.74 22.27 -5.94
N ALA A 307 -17.98 21.32 -6.47
CA ALA A 307 -17.41 20.23 -5.69
C ALA A 307 -15.94 20.53 -5.40
N THR A 308 -15.49 20.24 -4.18
CA THR A 308 -14.13 20.46 -3.73
C THR A 308 -13.68 19.25 -2.92
N ILE A 309 -12.63 18.59 -3.38
CA ILE A 309 -12.04 17.42 -2.73
C ILE A 309 -10.74 17.88 -2.09
N LYS A 310 -10.63 17.68 -0.78
CA LYS A 310 -9.40 17.90 -0.02
C LYS A 310 -8.79 16.54 0.28
N VAL A 311 -7.60 16.30 -0.26
CA VAL A 311 -6.84 15.09 0.01
C VAL A 311 -5.74 15.45 0.99
N THR A 312 -5.87 14.96 2.22
CA THR A 312 -4.81 15.05 3.23
C THR A 312 -3.91 13.84 3.07
N ASN A 313 -2.65 14.06 2.70
CA ASN A 313 -1.69 12.99 2.68
C ASN A 313 -1.43 12.52 4.13
N PRO A 314 -1.61 11.22 4.44
CA PRO A 314 -1.48 10.71 5.81
C PRO A 314 -0.06 10.87 6.37
N VAL A 315 0.94 11.08 5.50
CA VAL A 315 2.36 11.15 5.86
C VAL A 315 2.92 12.56 5.83
N THR A 316 2.48 13.46 4.95
CA THR A 316 2.94 14.88 4.96
C THR A 316 2.03 15.82 5.74
N LYS A 317 0.79 15.41 6.06
CA LYS A 317 -0.29 16.30 6.52
C LYS A 317 -0.58 17.49 5.60
N GLU A 318 0.04 17.55 4.41
CA GLU A 318 -0.29 18.56 3.41
C GLU A 318 -1.65 18.25 2.82
N VAL A 319 -2.48 19.29 2.76
CA VAL A 319 -3.81 19.22 2.19
C VAL A 319 -3.74 19.74 0.76
N LYS A 320 -3.94 18.87 -0.22
CA LYS A 320 -4.13 19.26 -1.61
C LYS A 320 -5.61 19.42 -1.90
N GLU A 321 -5.98 20.55 -2.49
CA GLU A 321 -7.36 20.88 -2.81
C GLU A 321 -7.59 20.82 -4.32
N TYR A 322 -8.60 20.06 -4.74
CA TYR A 322 -9.05 19.98 -6.12
C TYR A 322 -10.50 20.46 -6.18
N SER A 323 -10.74 21.54 -6.93
CA SER A 323 -12.10 22.09 -7.07
C SER A 323 -12.54 22.13 -8.53
N LYS A 324 -13.80 21.77 -8.77
CA LYS A 324 -14.43 21.84 -10.09
C LYS A 324 -15.89 22.25 -9.95
N GLN A 325 -16.35 23.09 -10.88
CA GLN A 325 -17.75 23.48 -10.97
C GLN A 325 -18.46 22.57 -11.99
N PHE A 326 -19.63 22.09 -11.60
CA PHE A 326 -20.49 21.24 -12.41
C PHE A 326 -21.83 21.94 -12.65
N GLU A 327 -22.46 21.65 -13.79
CA GLU A 327 -23.78 22.17 -14.15
C GLU A 327 -24.77 21.03 -14.40
N TYR A 328 -26.02 21.25 -14.02
CA TYR A 328 -27.15 20.37 -14.35
C TYR A 328 -28.35 21.22 -14.77
N GLU A 329 -29.17 20.71 -15.67
CA GLU A 329 -30.34 21.41 -16.18
C GLU A 329 -31.62 20.77 -15.66
N VAL A 330 -32.52 21.59 -15.11
CA VAL A 330 -33.83 21.16 -14.63
C VAL A 330 -34.88 21.53 -15.67
N GLY A 331 -35.35 20.52 -16.41
CA GLY A 331 -36.47 20.67 -17.34
C GLY A 331 -37.79 20.36 -16.65
N GLU A 332 -38.86 21.07 -17.03
CA GLU A 332 -40.22 20.69 -16.69
C GLU A 332 -40.74 19.68 -17.71
N ARG A 333 -41.20 18.52 -17.24
CA ARG A 333 -41.87 17.55 -18.11
C ARG A 333 -43.27 18.08 -18.41
N SER A 334 -43.48 18.58 -19.63
CA SER A 334 -44.82 18.93 -20.10
C SER A 334 -45.51 17.70 -20.68
N VAL A 335 -46.74 17.45 -20.25
CA VAL A 335 -47.63 16.45 -20.86
C VAL A 335 -48.71 17.22 -21.61
N ALA A 336 -48.70 17.12 -22.94
CA ALA A 336 -49.73 17.75 -23.77
C ALA A 336 -50.98 16.86 -23.82
N ILE A 337 -51.95 17.11 -22.94
CA ILE A 337 -53.27 16.46 -22.99
C ILE A 337 -54.16 17.27 -23.92
N SER A 338 -54.33 16.81 -25.16
CA SER A 338 -55.22 17.47 -26.13
C SER A 338 -56.40 16.57 -26.53
N PRO A 339 -57.66 16.97 -26.26
CA PRO A 339 -58.82 16.18 -26.62
C PRO A 339 -58.99 16.07 -28.14
N ILE A 340 -59.02 14.84 -28.67
CA ILE A 340 -59.02 14.54 -30.12
C ILE A 340 -60.24 15.16 -30.82
N LYS A 341 -61.41 15.22 -30.17
CA LYS A 341 -62.64 15.78 -30.75
C LYS A 341 -62.73 17.32 -30.66
N MET A 342 -61.84 17.97 -29.91
CA MET A 342 -61.87 19.42 -29.66
C MET A 342 -60.85 20.20 -30.51
N ASN A 343 -60.18 19.56 -31.47
CA ASN A 343 -59.34 20.24 -32.44
C ASN A 343 -60.19 21.03 -33.49
N VAL A 344 -60.96 22.01 -33.03
CA VAL A 344 -61.89 22.80 -33.84
C VAL A 344 -61.67 24.28 -33.59
N PHE A 345 -61.61 25.07 -34.67
CA PHE A 345 -61.68 26.53 -34.64
C PHE A 345 -63.05 26.99 -35.14
N TYR A 346 -63.58 28.03 -34.50
CA TYR A 346 -64.84 28.65 -34.87
C TYR A 346 -64.62 29.93 -35.69
N ILE A 347 -65.39 30.08 -36.77
CA ILE A 347 -65.38 31.27 -37.63
C ILE A 347 -66.10 32.43 -36.93
N GLY A 348 -65.49 33.61 -36.92
CA GLY A 348 -66.11 34.85 -36.41
C GLY A 348 -65.72 35.21 -34.98
N VAL A 349 -65.01 34.33 -34.27
CA VAL A 349 -64.44 34.58 -32.93
C VAL A 349 -62.93 34.35 -32.95
N ASP A 350 -62.25 34.97 -31.99
CA ASP A 350 -60.83 34.69 -31.73
C ASP A 350 -60.73 33.36 -30.97
N ASN A 351 -59.94 32.43 -31.51
CA ASN A 351 -59.71 31.13 -30.90
C ASN A 351 -58.34 31.16 -30.21
N PRO A 352 -58.27 31.25 -28.86
CA PRO A 352 -57.00 31.26 -28.16
C PRO A 352 -56.35 29.87 -28.19
N VAL A 353 -55.06 29.82 -28.47
CA VAL A 353 -54.25 28.60 -28.44
C VAL A 353 -52.93 28.85 -27.73
N GLU A 354 -52.52 27.88 -26.93
CA GLU A 354 -51.21 27.85 -26.30
C GLU A 354 -50.30 26.91 -27.11
N VAL A 355 -49.09 27.38 -27.43
CA VAL A 355 -48.10 26.62 -28.17
C VAL A 355 -46.80 26.59 -27.37
N SER A 356 -46.40 25.40 -26.95
CA SER A 356 -45.15 25.16 -26.25
C SER A 356 -44.35 24.09 -26.98
N ALA A 357 -43.03 24.25 -26.99
CA ALA A 357 -42.09 23.26 -27.50
C ALA A 357 -41.03 23.00 -26.43
N SER A 358 -40.82 21.71 -26.11
CA SER A 358 -39.88 21.32 -25.07
C SER A 358 -38.45 21.72 -25.46
N GLY A 359 -37.77 22.46 -24.57
CA GLY A 359 -36.37 22.87 -24.77
C GLY A 359 -36.15 24.10 -25.65
N ILE A 360 -37.21 24.80 -26.07
CA ILE A 360 -37.09 26.05 -26.86
C ILE A 360 -37.77 27.21 -26.14
N SER A 361 -37.13 28.38 -26.13
CA SER A 361 -37.73 29.63 -25.66
C SER A 361 -38.85 30.10 -26.59
N SER A 362 -39.96 30.58 -26.02
CA SER A 362 -41.13 31.13 -26.75
C SER A 362 -40.82 32.32 -27.67
N ASN A 363 -39.62 32.92 -27.55
CA ASN A 363 -39.14 33.99 -28.43
C ASN A 363 -38.43 33.48 -29.69
N ALA A 364 -37.85 32.28 -29.63
CA ALA A 364 -37.20 31.63 -30.78
C ALA A 364 -38.19 30.82 -31.63
N MET A 365 -39.43 30.64 -31.15
CA MET A 365 -40.49 29.89 -31.83
C MET A 365 -41.23 30.77 -32.85
N LYS A 366 -41.33 30.27 -34.09
CA LYS A 366 -42.17 30.84 -35.14
C LYS A 366 -43.40 29.96 -35.33
N VAL A 367 -44.58 30.54 -35.12
CA VAL A 367 -45.86 29.85 -35.34
C VAL A 367 -46.55 30.48 -36.55
N SER A 368 -46.98 29.64 -37.49
CA SER A 368 -47.69 30.07 -38.69
C SER A 368 -48.87 29.15 -38.98
N MET A 369 -49.82 29.63 -39.78
CA MET A 369 -50.97 28.83 -40.22
C MET A 369 -50.88 28.52 -41.71
N SER A 370 -51.35 27.33 -42.10
CA SER A 370 -51.50 26.93 -43.49
C SER A 370 -52.67 25.96 -43.67
N GLY A 371 -53.02 25.64 -44.91
CA GLY A 371 -54.06 24.64 -45.23
C GLY A 371 -55.43 25.19 -45.58
N ALA A 372 -56.42 24.30 -45.62
CA ALA A 372 -57.79 24.62 -46.00
C ALA A 372 -58.51 25.38 -44.89
N GLY A 373 -59.45 26.25 -45.28
CA GLY A 373 -60.19 27.10 -44.34
C GLY A 373 -59.63 28.51 -44.19
N GLY A 374 -58.32 28.71 -44.40
CA GLY A 374 -57.67 30.03 -44.41
C GLY A 374 -57.75 30.77 -43.06
N GLY A 375 -56.68 31.44 -42.66
CA GLY A 375 -56.68 32.19 -41.40
C GLY A 375 -55.37 32.85 -41.08
N THR A 376 -55.41 33.66 -40.03
CA THR A 376 -54.25 34.36 -39.49
C THR A 376 -54.05 33.95 -38.03
N ILE A 377 -52.78 33.83 -37.64
CA ILE A 377 -52.39 33.62 -36.25
C ILE A 377 -51.59 34.83 -35.77
N THR A 378 -51.95 35.36 -34.61
CA THR A 378 -51.30 36.53 -34.00
C THR A 378 -50.87 36.20 -32.59
N LYS A 379 -49.66 36.62 -32.20
CA LYS A 379 -49.12 36.43 -30.86
C LYS A 379 -49.64 37.53 -29.92
N ASN A 380 -50.20 37.14 -28.79
CA ASN A 380 -50.65 38.05 -27.75
C ASN A 380 -49.49 38.42 -26.81
N ALA A 381 -49.67 39.48 -26.02
CA ALA A 381 -48.66 39.97 -25.07
C ALA A 381 -48.37 38.98 -23.92
N ASP A 382 -49.32 38.11 -23.59
CA ASP A 382 -49.22 37.06 -22.57
C ASP A 382 -48.52 35.78 -23.06
N GLY A 383 -48.09 35.74 -24.34
CA GLY A 383 -47.43 34.59 -24.95
C GLY A 383 -48.38 33.56 -25.55
N THR A 384 -49.70 33.74 -25.41
CA THR A 384 -50.71 32.94 -26.13
C THR A 384 -50.85 33.40 -27.58
N TYR A 385 -51.52 32.61 -28.41
CA TYR A 385 -51.79 32.95 -29.80
C TYR A 385 -53.29 32.99 -30.05
N ASN A 386 -53.75 33.98 -30.80
CA ASN A 386 -55.13 34.04 -31.27
C ASN A 386 -55.19 33.60 -32.74
N VAL A 387 -56.09 32.64 -33.01
CA VAL A 387 -56.34 32.10 -34.33
C VAL A 387 -57.67 32.61 -34.85
N ARG A 388 -57.65 33.24 -36.04
CA ARG A 388 -58.83 33.71 -36.75
C ARG A 388 -58.96 33.01 -38.09
N VAL A 389 -60.05 32.27 -38.26
CA VAL A 389 -60.32 31.43 -39.44
C VAL A 389 -61.46 31.98 -40.28
N THR A 390 -61.41 31.75 -41.60
CA THR A 390 -62.29 32.45 -42.56
C THR A 390 -63.32 31.55 -43.24
N ARG A 391 -62.98 30.30 -43.55
CA ARG A 391 -63.82 29.37 -44.31
C ARG A 391 -63.92 28.02 -43.60
N PRO A 392 -65.09 27.36 -43.64
CA PRO A 392 -65.24 26.04 -43.04
C PRO A 392 -64.46 25.00 -43.84
N THR A 393 -63.87 24.02 -43.14
CA THR A 393 -63.14 22.90 -43.77
C THR A 393 -64.12 21.80 -44.18
N LYS A 394 -63.96 21.21 -45.37
CA LYS A 394 -64.76 20.04 -45.79
C LYS A 394 -64.30 18.76 -45.09
N LYS A 395 -65.06 17.67 -45.23
CA LYS A 395 -64.72 16.36 -44.67
C LYS A 395 -63.40 15.87 -45.29
N GLY A 396 -62.36 15.69 -44.47
CA GLY A 396 -61.01 15.30 -44.91
C GLY A 396 -60.04 16.46 -45.17
N GLU A 397 -60.50 17.71 -45.03
CA GLU A 397 -59.64 18.91 -45.09
C GLU A 397 -59.36 19.46 -43.69
N PHE A 398 -58.14 19.95 -43.47
CA PHE A 398 -57.70 20.52 -42.19
C PHE A 398 -56.96 21.84 -42.38
N THR A 399 -57.10 22.71 -41.38
CA THR A 399 -56.20 23.83 -41.12
C THR A 399 -55.05 23.31 -40.27
N TYR A 400 -53.83 23.75 -40.56
CA TYR A 400 -52.63 23.36 -39.83
C TYR A 400 -52.07 24.56 -39.07
N VAL A 401 -51.78 24.35 -37.79
CA VAL A 401 -50.90 25.25 -37.03
C VAL A 401 -49.50 24.64 -37.11
N ASN A 402 -48.58 25.35 -37.76
CA ASN A 402 -47.20 24.95 -37.97
C ASN A 402 -46.30 25.67 -36.96
N VAL A 403 -45.37 24.91 -36.38
CA VAL A 403 -44.39 25.42 -35.43
C VAL A 403 -43.01 25.12 -35.99
N SER A 404 -42.19 26.16 -36.15
CA SER A 404 -40.79 26.03 -36.52
C SER A 404 -39.90 26.79 -35.54
N ALA A 405 -38.74 26.22 -35.24
CA ALA A 405 -37.73 26.84 -34.39
C ALA A 405 -36.33 26.38 -34.84
N PRO A 406 -35.27 27.14 -34.55
CA PRO A 406 -33.89 26.72 -34.83
C PRO A 406 -33.58 25.38 -34.14
N GLY A 407 -33.17 24.37 -34.92
CA GLY A 407 -32.72 23.07 -34.38
C GLY A 407 -33.80 22.01 -34.16
N ILE A 408 -35.07 22.25 -34.56
CA ILE A 408 -36.14 21.23 -34.51
C ILE A 408 -36.80 21.06 -35.88
N GLU A 409 -37.20 19.83 -36.20
CA GLU A 409 -38.02 19.53 -37.38
C GLU A 409 -39.39 20.23 -37.29
N PRO A 410 -39.85 20.94 -38.35
CA PRO A 410 -41.14 21.60 -38.34
C PRO A 410 -42.28 20.64 -38.00
N ALA A 411 -43.02 20.94 -36.94
CA ALA A 411 -44.17 20.17 -36.50
C ALA A 411 -45.47 20.87 -36.90
N LYS A 412 -46.50 20.10 -37.27
CA LYS A 412 -47.82 20.63 -37.61
C LYS A 412 -48.92 19.89 -36.87
N LYS A 413 -49.97 20.60 -36.45
CA LYS A 413 -51.15 20.02 -35.81
C LYS A 413 -52.41 20.36 -36.60
N GLU A 414 -53.26 19.35 -36.79
CA GLU A 414 -54.50 19.43 -37.57
C GLU A 414 -55.68 19.95 -36.74
N PHE A 415 -56.37 20.94 -37.31
CA PHE A 415 -57.59 21.53 -36.77
C PHE A 415 -58.68 21.58 -37.84
N ARG A 416 -59.93 21.38 -37.42
CA ARG A 416 -61.12 21.54 -38.26
C ARG A 416 -61.68 22.94 -38.09
N VAL A 417 -62.22 23.54 -39.14
CA VAL A 417 -62.88 24.85 -39.05
C VAL A 417 -64.39 24.66 -39.16
N LYS A 418 -65.13 25.13 -38.15
CA LYS A 418 -66.59 25.09 -38.11
C LYS A 418 -67.18 26.49 -37.95
N ARG A 419 -68.45 26.63 -38.35
CA ARG A 419 -69.24 27.81 -37.99
C ARG A 419 -69.61 27.73 -36.51
N ILE A 420 -69.80 28.90 -35.89
CA ILE A 420 -70.36 29.00 -34.55
C ILE A 420 -71.71 28.26 -34.55
N PRO A 421 -72.02 27.43 -33.54
CA PRO A 421 -73.31 26.78 -33.43
C PRO A 421 -74.45 27.78 -33.42
N ASP A 422 -75.58 27.41 -34.03
CA ASP A 422 -76.74 28.29 -34.08
C ASP A 422 -77.23 28.62 -32.66
N PRO A 423 -77.44 29.90 -32.33
CA PRO A 423 -77.93 30.29 -31.02
C PRO A 423 -79.38 29.82 -30.85
N VAL A 424 -79.73 29.38 -29.63
CA VAL A 424 -81.12 29.07 -29.29
C VAL A 424 -81.75 30.31 -28.68
N ALA A 425 -82.71 30.91 -29.38
CA ALA A 425 -83.49 32.01 -28.84
C ALA A 425 -84.31 31.53 -27.62
N LYS A 426 -84.23 32.27 -26.51
CA LYS A 426 -85.08 32.05 -25.32
C LYS A 426 -85.89 33.31 -25.08
N LEU A 427 -87.21 33.16 -24.93
CA LEU A 427 -88.08 34.23 -24.46
C LEU A 427 -88.09 34.18 -22.93
N GLY A 428 -87.76 35.29 -22.28
CA GLY A 428 -87.86 35.48 -20.83
C GLY A 428 -89.20 36.07 -20.46
#